data_AF-D2ARC6-F1
#
_entry.id   AF-D2ARC6-F1
#
_cell.length_a   1.000
_cell.length_b   1.000
_cell.length_c   1.000
_cell.angle_alpha   90.00
_cell.angle_beta   90.00
_cell.angle_gamma   90.00
#
_symmetry.space_group_name_H-M   'P 1'
#
loop_
_entity.id
_entity.type
_entity.pdbx_description
1 polymer ?
#
loop_
_entity_poly.entity_id
_entity_poly.type
_entity_poly.pdbx_seq_one_letter_code
_entity_poly.pdbx_strand_id
1 'polypeptide(L)'
;MRKSGSVLAAVAVTLGFILVSTAVPAQAAAVRIMALGDSITGSPGCWRAMLWERLREAGHTDVDFVGTLPPQGCGIAHDGDNEGHGGALVTSVADQNQLPGWLSATRPDIVMMHFGTNDVWSNRPTATILAAYGKLVDQMRADNPDMKLLVAQIIPMNPGSCGECGQRVSALNAAIPGWAAAKSTARSPVVVVDQWTGFSTAADTYDGVHPNAAGDQKMAGRWFPALTALLGAGPTTSPTPTVSPTPTPTVTPPAGDCAAAYRTVNQWPGGFQGEVTVKNTGTVPRSGWTAGWDFADRRISQSWNATVTQAGSAVTAGNAAWNGSLAPGATTTFGFVASGNGSPAPAVSCTTG
;
A
#
# COMPACT_ATOMS: atom_id res chain seq x y z
N MET A 1 -75.47 8.79 -70.21
CA MET A 1 -75.39 7.49 -69.51
C MET A 1 -74.16 7.48 -68.62
N ARG A 2 -74.37 7.16 -67.34
CA ARG A 2 -73.38 7.21 -66.24
C ARG A 2 -72.20 6.26 -66.49
N LYS A 3 -70.97 6.72 -66.21
CA LYS A 3 -69.91 5.86 -65.66
C LYS A 3 -69.11 6.64 -64.61
N SER A 4 -69.31 6.24 -63.37
CA SER A 4 -68.57 6.63 -62.17
C SER A 4 -67.20 5.93 -62.17
N GLY A 5 -66.15 6.64 -61.80
CA GLY A 5 -64.82 6.08 -61.49
C GLY A 5 -64.34 6.64 -60.17
N SER A 6 -64.34 5.80 -59.14
CA SER A 6 -64.03 6.12 -57.75
C SER A 6 -62.56 6.50 -57.54
N VAL A 7 -62.30 7.57 -56.80
CA VAL A 7 -60.97 7.92 -56.29
C VAL A 7 -60.79 7.24 -54.94
N LEU A 8 -59.86 6.28 -54.84
CA LEU A 8 -59.40 5.76 -53.54
C LEU A 8 -58.43 6.77 -52.91
N ALA A 9 -58.80 7.34 -51.76
CA ALA A 9 -57.87 8.05 -50.90
C ALA A 9 -57.22 7.04 -49.94
N ALA A 10 -55.92 6.80 -50.10
CA ALA A 10 -55.14 6.01 -49.14
C ALA A 10 -54.74 6.91 -47.96
N VAL A 11 -55.30 6.65 -46.79
CA VAL A 11 -54.88 7.27 -45.52
C VAL A 11 -53.68 6.48 -45.00
N ALA A 12 -52.48 7.05 -45.13
CA ALA A 12 -51.27 6.52 -44.50
C ALA A 12 -51.25 6.91 -43.02
N VAL A 13 -51.47 5.95 -42.12
CA VAL A 13 -51.26 6.12 -40.68
C VAL A 13 -49.78 5.90 -40.39
N THR A 14 -49.03 6.98 -40.19
CA THR A 14 -47.65 6.93 -39.70
C THR A 14 -47.66 6.72 -38.19
N LEU A 15 -47.41 5.48 -37.73
CA LEU A 15 -47.04 5.23 -36.34
C LEU A 15 -45.64 5.80 -36.09
N GLY A 16 -45.56 6.94 -35.41
CA GLY A 16 -44.30 7.47 -34.89
C GLY A 16 -43.82 6.63 -33.72
N PHE A 17 -42.83 5.76 -33.94
CA PHE A 17 -42.07 5.15 -32.87
C PHE A 17 -41.13 6.21 -32.27
N ILE A 18 -41.45 6.70 -31.07
CA ILE A 18 -40.51 7.48 -30.26
C ILE A 18 -39.46 6.50 -29.72
N LEU A 19 -38.31 6.43 -30.39
CA LEU A 19 -37.11 5.79 -29.88
C LEU A 19 -36.57 6.64 -28.73
N VAL A 20 -36.93 6.27 -27.49
CA VAL A 20 -36.26 6.79 -26.30
C VAL A 20 -34.88 6.16 -26.26
N SER A 21 -33.89 6.86 -26.80
CA SER A 21 -32.49 6.45 -26.73
C SER A 21 -31.98 6.67 -25.31
N THR A 22 -31.94 5.62 -24.50
CA THR A 22 -31.27 5.66 -23.20
C THR A 22 -29.77 5.70 -23.47
N ALA A 23 -29.19 6.91 -23.45
CA ALA A 23 -27.74 7.06 -23.49
C ALA A 23 -27.16 6.30 -22.29
N VAL A 24 -26.44 5.21 -22.57
CA VAL A 24 -25.64 4.51 -21.56
C VAL A 24 -24.55 5.50 -21.13
N PRO A 25 -24.42 5.84 -19.84
CA PRO A 25 -23.36 6.72 -19.41
C PRO A 25 -22.01 6.10 -19.81
N ALA A 26 -21.16 6.90 -20.47
CA ALA A 26 -19.81 6.47 -20.82
C ALA A 26 -19.06 6.11 -19.53
N GLN A 27 -18.49 4.90 -19.47
CA GLN A 27 -17.67 4.48 -18.35
C GLN A 27 -16.46 5.42 -18.25
N ALA A 28 -16.20 5.94 -17.05
CA ALA A 28 -15.02 6.77 -16.81
C ALA A 28 -13.76 5.97 -17.19
N ALA A 29 -12.80 6.64 -17.82
CA ALA A 29 -11.53 6.01 -18.16
C ALA A 29 -10.81 5.54 -16.88
N ALA A 30 -10.15 4.38 -16.96
CA ALA A 30 -9.36 3.85 -15.84
C ALA A 30 -8.26 4.84 -15.42
N VAL A 31 -8.02 4.97 -14.12
CA VAL A 31 -6.94 5.80 -13.59
C VAL A 31 -5.60 5.15 -13.89
N ARG A 32 -4.72 5.87 -14.57
CA ARG A 32 -3.40 5.39 -15.02
C ARG A 32 -2.35 5.60 -13.94
N ILE A 33 -1.72 4.54 -13.48
CA ILE A 33 -0.80 4.56 -12.33
C ILE A 33 0.56 4.07 -12.79
N MET A 34 1.57 4.93 -12.74
CA MET A 34 2.95 4.57 -13.05
C MET A 34 3.70 4.20 -11.76
N ALA A 35 4.24 2.98 -11.71
CA ALA A 35 5.26 2.62 -10.73
C ALA A 35 6.65 2.98 -11.28
N LEU A 36 7.22 4.08 -10.79
CA LEU A 36 8.51 4.62 -11.21
C LEU A 36 9.60 4.25 -10.20
N GLY A 37 10.75 3.79 -10.68
CA GLY A 37 11.88 3.56 -9.79
C GLY A 37 13.07 2.83 -10.38
N ASP A 38 13.83 2.20 -9.50
CA ASP A 38 14.98 1.37 -9.84
C ASP A 38 14.64 -0.14 -9.84
N SER A 39 15.60 -1.01 -9.54
CA SER A 39 15.41 -2.46 -9.46
C SER A 39 14.37 -2.86 -8.43
N ILE A 40 14.22 -2.12 -7.32
CA ILE A 40 13.21 -2.44 -6.30
C ILE A 40 11.79 -2.25 -6.85
N THR A 41 11.59 -1.32 -7.79
CA THR A 41 10.31 -1.17 -8.50
C THR A 41 10.17 -2.19 -9.63
N GLY A 42 11.21 -2.34 -10.44
CA GLY A 42 11.19 -3.18 -11.64
C GLY A 42 11.30 -4.66 -11.31
N SER A 43 12.51 -5.11 -10.99
CA SER A 43 12.82 -6.51 -10.74
C SER A 43 14.16 -6.64 -9.98
N PRO A 44 14.29 -7.62 -9.07
CA PRO A 44 13.27 -8.62 -8.69
C PRO A 44 12.34 -8.12 -7.59
N GLY A 45 11.08 -8.57 -7.63
CA GLY A 45 10.08 -8.24 -6.61
C GLY A 45 8.64 -8.47 -7.08
N CYS A 46 7.75 -8.74 -6.12
CA CYS A 46 6.35 -9.09 -6.36
C CYS A 46 5.37 -8.05 -5.79
N TRP A 47 5.85 -6.98 -5.13
CA TRP A 47 4.98 -6.03 -4.43
C TRP A 47 3.94 -5.36 -5.34
N ARG A 48 4.24 -5.15 -6.62
CA ARG A 48 3.27 -4.59 -7.60
C ARG A 48 2.11 -5.54 -7.83
N ALA A 49 2.38 -6.84 -7.97
CA ALA A 49 1.34 -7.85 -8.11
C ALA A 49 0.49 -7.97 -6.84
N MET A 50 1.13 -7.94 -5.67
CA MET A 50 0.42 -7.93 -4.38
C MET A 50 -0.43 -6.67 -4.19
N LEU A 51 0.06 -5.51 -4.63
CA LEU A 51 -0.69 -4.26 -4.61
C LEU A 51 -1.89 -4.31 -5.57
N TRP A 52 -1.68 -4.86 -6.78
CA TRP A 52 -2.74 -5.07 -7.75
C TRP A 52 -3.86 -5.95 -7.19
N GLU A 53 -3.52 -7.08 -6.60
CA GLU A 53 -4.48 -7.97 -5.95
C GLU A 53 -5.28 -7.23 -4.87
N ARG A 54 -4.62 -6.50 -3.97
CA ARG A 54 -5.28 -5.70 -2.93
C ARG A 54 -6.23 -4.64 -3.51
N LEU A 55 -5.86 -4.00 -4.63
CA LEU A 55 -6.73 -3.03 -5.31
C LEU A 55 -7.97 -3.72 -5.89
N ARG A 56 -7.81 -4.87 -6.54
CA ARG A 56 -8.94 -5.66 -7.08
C ARG A 56 -9.87 -6.13 -5.96
N GLU A 57 -9.33 -6.67 -4.88
CA GLU A 57 -10.10 -7.11 -3.69
C GLU A 57 -10.88 -5.97 -3.05
N ALA A 58 -10.31 -4.76 -3.05
CA ALA A 58 -10.96 -3.55 -2.53
C ALA A 58 -11.95 -2.90 -3.51
N GLY A 59 -12.20 -3.50 -4.67
CA GLY A 59 -13.15 -3.00 -5.67
C GLY A 59 -12.61 -1.86 -6.55
N HIS A 60 -11.32 -1.54 -6.47
CA HIS A 60 -10.67 -0.62 -7.41
C HIS A 60 -10.34 -1.36 -8.70
N THR A 61 -11.36 -1.58 -9.55
CA THR A 61 -11.23 -2.26 -10.86
C THR A 61 -10.91 -1.31 -12.01
N ASP A 62 -11.24 -0.03 -11.87
CA ASP A 62 -11.00 1.01 -12.87
C ASP A 62 -9.61 1.66 -12.70
N VAL A 63 -8.57 0.83 -12.58
CA VAL A 63 -7.16 1.28 -12.62
C VAL A 63 -6.35 0.48 -13.62
N ASP A 64 -5.37 1.16 -14.22
CA ASP A 64 -4.45 0.70 -15.28
C ASP A 64 -3.02 0.97 -14.79
N PHE A 65 -2.21 -0.06 -14.57
CA PHE A 65 -0.79 0.16 -14.33
C PHE A 65 -0.12 0.46 -15.66
N VAL A 66 0.73 1.49 -15.68
CA VAL A 66 1.32 1.98 -16.94
C VAL A 66 2.82 2.14 -16.81
N GLY A 67 3.51 1.89 -17.91
CA GLY A 67 4.95 1.97 -18.00
C GLY A 67 5.44 1.47 -19.35
N THR A 68 6.67 1.79 -19.70
CA THR A 68 7.30 1.29 -20.94
C THR A 68 7.88 -0.11 -20.79
N LEU A 69 8.01 -0.60 -19.55
CA LEU A 69 8.52 -1.95 -19.28
C LEU A 69 7.37 -2.92 -19.02
N PRO A 70 7.46 -4.14 -19.56
CA PRO A 70 6.42 -5.15 -19.42
C PRO A 70 6.36 -5.69 -17.98
N PRO A 71 5.30 -6.47 -17.65
CA PRO A 71 5.21 -7.25 -16.43
C PRO A 71 6.48 -8.07 -16.18
N GLN A 72 6.99 -7.98 -14.95
CA GLN A 72 8.14 -8.76 -14.51
C GLN A 72 7.65 -10.05 -13.83
N GLY A 73 8.44 -11.11 -13.96
CA GLY A 73 8.04 -12.46 -13.53
C GLY A 73 7.93 -12.58 -12.01
N CYS A 74 6.70 -12.69 -11.50
CA CYS A 74 6.39 -12.99 -10.10
C CYS A 74 5.41 -14.17 -9.91
N GLY A 75 4.95 -14.79 -11.00
CA GLY A 75 4.00 -15.92 -10.96
C GLY A 75 2.56 -15.56 -10.56
N ILE A 76 2.27 -14.29 -10.29
CA ILE A 76 0.95 -13.76 -9.95
C ILE A 76 0.40 -13.00 -11.18
N ALA A 77 -0.80 -13.34 -11.62
CA ALA A 77 -1.46 -12.62 -12.72
C ALA A 77 -1.87 -11.22 -12.25
N HIS A 78 -1.37 -10.20 -12.94
CA HIS A 78 -1.67 -8.79 -12.66
C HIS A 78 -1.40 -7.95 -13.92
N ASP A 79 -1.92 -6.73 -13.93
CA ASP A 79 -1.38 -5.68 -14.79
C ASP A 79 -0.03 -5.26 -14.22
N GLY A 80 1.04 -5.55 -14.95
CA GLY A 80 2.42 -5.44 -14.47
C GLY A 80 3.25 -4.41 -15.20
N ASP A 81 2.65 -3.59 -16.06
CA ASP A 81 3.36 -2.50 -16.72
C ASP A 81 3.97 -1.57 -15.67
N ASN A 82 5.20 -1.14 -15.91
CA ASN A 82 5.97 -0.38 -14.93
C ASN A 82 7.09 0.44 -15.57
N GLU A 83 7.67 1.34 -14.77
CA GLU A 83 8.81 2.17 -15.13
C GLU A 83 9.95 1.96 -14.12
N GLY A 84 10.22 0.68 -13.79
CA GLY A 84 11.28 0.28 -12.87
C GLY A 84 12.56 -0.15 -13.58
N HIS A 85 13.60 0.66 -13.51
CA HIS A 85 14.84 0.49 -14.26
C HIS A 85 15.98 -0.01 -13.37
N GLY A 86 16.34 -1.29 -13.49
CA GLY A 86 17.41 -1.90 -12.69
C GLY A 86 18.74 -1.13 -12.78
N GLY A 87 19.31 -0.79 -11.63
CA GLY A 87 20.58 -0.03 -11.54
C GLY A 87 20.49 1.46 -11.90
N ALA A 88 19.30 1.97 -12.27
CA ALA A 88 19.14 3.38 -12.57
C ALA A 88 19.38 4.25 -11.34
N LEU A 89 19.94 5.44 -11.55
CA LEU A 89 20.07 6.50 -10.55
C LEU A 89 19.06 7.58 -10.88
N VAL A 90 18.36 8.10 -9.87
CA VAL A 90 17.41 9.20 -10.08
C VAL A 90 18.12 10.45 -10.61
N THR A 91 19.36 10.71 -10.18
CA THR A 91 20.15 11.82 -10.71
C THR A 91 20.45 11.65 -12.19
N SER A 92 20.81 10.43 -12.62
CA SER A 92 21.08 10.15 -14.03
C SER A 92 19.83 10.28 -14.90
N VAL A 93 18.68 9.75 -14.43
CA VAL A 93 17.39 9.89 -15.12
C VAL A 93 17.01 11.35 -15.27
N ALA A 94 17.19 12.15 -14.21
CA ALA A 94 16.92 13.57 -14.22
C ALA A 94 17.85 14.32 -15.17
N ASP A 95 19.16 14.08 -15.11
CA ASP A 95 20.17 14.75 -15.94
C ASP A 95 19.98 14.46 -17.43
N GLN A 96 19.72 13.18 -17.76
CA GLN A 96 19.51 12.72 -19.14
C GLN A 96 18.11 13.02 -19.67
N ASN A 97 17.23 13.60 -18.86
CA ASN A 97 15.88 14.00 -19.26
C ASN A 97 15.07 12.84 -19.85
N GLN A 98 15.16 11.66 -19.22
CA GLN A 98 14.53 10.43 -19.72
C GLN A 98 13.01 10.40 -19.44
N LEU A 99 12.59 10.88 -18.27
CA LEU A 99 11.20 10.79 -17.80
C LEU A 99 10.15 11.38 -18.77
N PRO A 100 10.36 12.54 -19.43
CA PRO A 100 9.38 13.07 -20.39
C PRO A 100 8.97 12.10 -21.51
N GLY A 101 9.90 11.27 -22.00
CA GLY A 101 9.56 10.27 -23.01
C GLY A 101 8.62 9.19 -22.46
N TRP A 102 8.90 8.70 -21.25
CA TRP A 102 8.06 7.71 -20.57
C TRP A 102 6.67 8.27 -20.25
N LEU A 103 6.60 9.52 -19.77
CA LEU A 103 5.34 10.22 -19.51
C LEU A 103 4.52 10.37 -20.79
N SER A 104 5.12 10.83 -21.88
CA SER A 104 4.38 10.99 -23.15
C SER A 104 3.82 9.67 -23.70
N ALA A 105 4.54 8.56 -23.46
CA ALA A 105 4.15 7.24 -23.94
C ALA A 105 3.00 6.63 -23.12
N THR A 106 2.93 6.96 -21.83
CA THR A 106 2.10 6.23 -20.86
C THR A 106 1.05 7.10 -20.18
N ARG A 107 1.19 8.43 -20.21
CA ARG A 107 0.25 9.44 -19.71
C ARG A 107 -0.37 9.09 -18.34
N PRO A 108 0.42 8.97 -17.27
CA PRO A 108 -0.09 8.61 -15.95
C PRO A 108 -0.89 9.76 -15.31
N ASP A 109 -1.86 9.39 -14.47
CA ASP A 109 -2.57 10.28 -13.55
C ASP A 109 -1.91 10.31 -12.17
N ILE A 110 -1.33 9.17 -11.78
CA ILE A 110 -0.65 8.96 -10.50
C ILE A 110 0.73 8.38 -10.76
N VAL A 111 1.76 8.92 -10.11
CA VAL A 111 3.09 8.29 -10.06
C VAL A 111 3.40 7.83 -8.64
N MET A 112 3.74 6.55 -8.49
CA MET A 112 4.33 5.97 -7.28
C MET A 112 5.84 5.87 -7.49
N MET A 113 6.62 6.68 -6.76
CA MET A 113 8.07 6.76 -6.92
C MET A 113 8.79 6.13 -5.73
N HIS A 114 9.47 5.01 -5.97
CA HIS A 114 10.49 4.45 -5.07
C HIS A 114 11.82 4.46 -5.82
N PHE A 115 12.68 5.42 -5.49
CA PHE A 115 13.89 5.68 -6.29
C PHE A 115 14.97 6.33 -5.43
N GLY A 116 16.25 6.13 -5.74
CA GLY A 116 17.36 6.74 -5.01
C GLY A 116 18.26 5.73 -4.29
N THR A 117 17.90 4.45 -4.32
CA THR A 117 18.69 3.36 -3.75
C THR A 117 20.10 3.35 -4.36
N ASN A 118 20.19 3.37 -5.69
CA ASN A 118 21.48 3.35 -6.39
C ASN A 118 22.26 4.66 -6.24
N ASP A 119 21.59 5.79 -6.06
CA ASP A 119 22.23 7.08 -5.80
C ASP A 119 22.90 7.07 -4.43
N VAL A 120 22.20 6.59 -3.40
CA VAL A 120 22.74 6.40 -2.04
C VAL A 120 23.93 5.44 -2.06
N TRP A 121 23.79 4.32 -2.77
CA TRP A 121 24.87 3.36 -2.96
C TRP A 121 26.10 4.01 -3.60
N SER A 122 25.86 4.82 -4.63
CA SER A 122 26.89 5.56 -5.36
C SER A 122 27.41 6.80 -4.62
N ASN A 123 27.09 6.95 -3.33
CA ASN A 123 27.49 8.07 -2.48
C ASN A 123 27.11 9.44 -3.06
N ARG A 124 25.94 9.55 -3.72
CA ARG A 124 25.42 10.83 -4.18
C ARG A 124 24.91 11.63 -2.98
N PRO A 125 25.22 12.94 -2.89
CA PRO A 125 24.73 13.78 -1.79
C PRO A 125 23.21 13.83 -1.76
N THR A 126 22.61 13.80 -0.56
CA THR A 126 21.15 13.91 -0.35
C THR A 126 20.56 15.12 -1.07
N ALA A 127 21.24 16.28 -1.03
CA ALA A 127 20.78 17.48 -1.73
C ALA A 127 20.69 17.30 -3.25
N THR A 128 21.63 16.56 -3.85
CA THR A 128 21.63 16.24 -5.29
C THR A 128 20.48 15.29 -5.64
N ILE A 129 20.23 14.29 -4.81
CA ILE A 129 19.10 13.35 -4.98
C ILE A 129 17.76 14.11 -4.91
N LEU A 130 17.58 14.99 -3.92
CA LEU A 130 16.35 15.77 -3.76
C LEU A 130 16.16 16.83 -4.87
N ALA A 131 17.26 17.38 -5.41
CA ALA A 131 17.19 18.24 -6.60
C ALA A 131 16.70 17.45 -7.82
N ALA A 132 17.19 16.22 -8.00
CA ALA A 132 16.72 15.31 -9.05
C ALA A 132 15.24 14.95 -8.87
N TYR A 133 14.79 14.59 -7.65
CA TYR A 133 13.36 14.41 -7.36
C TYR A 133 12.56 15.67 -7.73
N GLY A 134 13.07 16.85 -7.38
CA GLY A 134 12.46 18.13 -7.71
C GLY A 134 12.25 18.30 -9.22
N LYS A 135 13.28 18.00 -10.02
CA LYS A 135 13.22 18.06 -11.49
C LYS A 135 12.23 17.04 -12.07
N LEU A 136 12.22 15.81 -11.56
CA LEU A 136 11.26 14.79 -12.02
C LEU A 136 9.82 15.21 -11.75
N VAL A 137 9.52 15.75 -10.56
CA VAL A 137 8.18 16.28 -10.24
C VAL A 137 7.78 17.44 -11.15
N ASP A 138 8.71 18.32 -11.52
CA ASP A 138 8.43 19.41 -12.47
C ASP A 138 8.12 18.87 -13.87
N GLN A 139 8.86 17.85 -14.33
CA GLN A 139 8.56 17.17 -15.60
C GLN A 139 7.19 16.48 -15.57
N MET A 140 6.85 15.80 -14.48
CA MET A 140 5.53 15.17 -14.29
C MET A 140 4.40 16.20 -14.38
N ARG A 141 4.57 17.37 -13.76
CA ARG A 141 3.59 18.46 -13.79
C ARG A 141 3.51 19.19 -15.12
N ALA A 142 4.60 19.22 -15.87
CA ALA A 142 4.61 19.76 -17.23
C ALA A 142 3.81 18.87 -18.20
N ASP A 143 3.84 17.55 -18.00
CA ASP A 143 3.04 16.59 -18.74
C ASP A 143 1.57 16.59 -18.29
N ASN A 144 1.35 16.52 -16.96
CA ASN A 144 0.01 16.54 -16.35
C ASN A 144 0.00 17.49 -15.13
N PRO A 145 -0.59 18.69 -15.23
CA PRO A 145 -0.62 19.65 -14.12
C PRO A 145 -1.44 19.19 -12.91
N ASP A 146 -2.25 18.14 -13.07
CA ASP A 146 -3.08 17.51 -12.03
C ASP A 146 -2.48 16.19 -11.51
N MET A 147 -1.23 15.87 -11.89
CA MET A 147 -0.53 14.64 -11.48
C MET A 147 -0.51 14.51 -9.95
N LYS A 148 -0.93 13.35 -9.44
CA LYS A 148 -0.81 13.02 -8.00
C LYS A 148 0.42 12.14 -7.78
N LEU A 149 1.15 12.42 -6.70
CA LEU A 149 2.48 11.86 -6.51
C LEU A 149 2.55 11.17 -5.15
N LEU A 150 2.90 9.89 -5.15
CA LEU A 150 3.28 9.17 -3.95
C LEU A 150 4.80 8.93 -3.98
N VAL A 151 5.54 9.47 -3.02
CA VAL A 151 7.00 9.38 -2.96
C VAL A 151 7.41 8.56 -1.74
N ALA A 152 8.18 7.51 -1.95
CA ALA A 152 8.65 6.68 -0.84
C ALA A 152 9.73 7.41 -0.04
N GLN A 153 9.64 7.36 1.30
CA GLN A 153 10.86 7.12 2.06
C GLN A 153 11.30 5.71 1.71
N ILE A 154 12.49 5.55 1.13
CA ILE A 154 12.91 4.26 0.56
C ILE A 154 13.17 3.22 1.67
N ILE A 155 13.07 1.95 1.31
CA ILE A 155 13.38 0.83 2.22
C ILE A 155 14.84 0.95 2.71
N PRO A 156 15.17 0.46 3.92
CA PRO A 156 16.55 0.39 4.36
C PRO A 156 17.38 -0.52 3.47
N MET A 157 18.68 -0.26 3.40
CA MET A 157 19.64 -1.17 2.79
C MET A 157 20.87 -1.35 3.67
N ASN A 158 21.44 -2.55 3.63
CA ASN A 158 22.70 -2.90 4.30
C ASN A 158 23.43 -3.99 3.51
N PRO A 159 23.87 -3.72 2.26
CA PRO A 159 24.63 -4.69 1.49
C PRO A 159 26.03 -4.87 2.10
N GLY A 160 26.60 -6.08 1.98
CA GLY A 160 27.94 -6.38 2.50
C GLY A 160 29.07 -5.52 1.89
N SER A 161 28.84 -4.87 0.75
CA SER A 161 29.80 -4.01 0.05
C SER A 161 29.68 -2.52 0.37
N CYS A 162 28.72 -2.10 1.21
CA CYS A 162 28.55 -0.69 1.57
C CYS A 162 28.09 -0.51 3.02
N GLY A 163 29.04 -0.37 3.96
CA GLY A 163 28.75 -0.18 5.38
C GLY A 163 28.09 1.16 5.72
N GLU A 164 28.24 2.19 4.89
CA GLU A 164 27.67 3.52 5.11
C GLU A 164 26.27 3.69 4.50
N CYS A 165 25.83 2.75 3.65
CA CYS A 165 24.60 2.90 2.89
C CYS A 165 23.36 3.04 3.78
N GLY A 166 23.27 2.28 4.89
CA GLY A 166 22.16 2.41 5.83
C GLY A 166 22.02 3.81 6.45
N GLN A 167 23.14 4.44 6.82
CA GLN A 167 23.14 5.81 7.33
C GLN A 167 22.76 6.82 6.25
N ARG A 168 23.26 6.63 5.02
CA ARG A 168 22.93 7.52 3.89
C ARG A 168 21.44 7.42 3.49
N VAL A 169 20.84 6.22 3.52
CA VAL A 169 19.39 6.07 3.36
C VAL A 169 18.64 6.80 4.47
N SER A 170 19.06 6.62 5.73
CA SER A 170 18.45 7.33 6.87
C SER A 170 18.49 8.85 6.69
N ALA A 171 19.63 9.40 6.24
CA ALA A 171 19.77 10.83 5.95
C ALA A 171 18.84 11.30 4.81
N LEU A 172 18.74 10.53 3.72
CA LEU A 172 17.80 10.83 2.64
C LEU A 172 16.35 10.80 3.15
N ASN A 173 15.94 9.73 3.85
CA ASN A 173 14.60 9.56 4.38
C ASN A 173 14.20 10.64 5.39
N ALA A 174 15.15 11.15 6.19
CA ALA A 174 14.90 12.26 7.09
C ALA A 174 14.61 13.58 6.35
N ALA A 175 15.16 13.76 5.15
CA ALA A 175 14.99 14.98 4.36
C ALA A 175 13.75 14.97 3.44
N ILE A 176 13.29 13.78 3.02
CA ILE A 176 12.14 13.61 2.11
C ILE A 176 10.87 14.31 2.59
N PRO A 177 10.41 14.21 3.87
CA PRO A 177 9.18 14.86 4.31
C PRO A 177 9.19 16.38 4.15
N GLY A 178 10.29 17.05 4.52
CA GLY A 178 10.44 18.50 4.36
C GLY A 178 10.46 18.92 2.90
N TRP A 179 11.18 18.17 2.05
CA TRP A 179 11.20 18.39 0.61
C TRP A 179 9.81 18.21 -0.03
N ALA A 180 9.12 17.12 0.31
CA ALA A 180 7.80 16.80 -0.23
C ALA A 180 6.78 17.87 0.16
N ALA A 181 6.76 18.30 1.42
CA ALA A 181 5.91 19.39 1.88
C ALA A 181 6.16 20.69 1.11
N ALA A 182 7.43 21.04 0.86
CA ALA A 182 7.79 22.23 0.08
C ALA A 182 7.42 22.12 -1.40
N LYS A 183 7.44 20.91 -1.98
CA LYS A 183 7.12 20.66 -3.39
C LYS A 183 5.61 20.48 -3.62
N SER A 184 4.85 20.08 -2.61
CA SER A 184 3.43 19.75 -2.70
C SER A 184 2.55 20.97 -2.99
N THR A 185 1.46 20.76 -3.71
CA THR A 185 0.44 21.77 -3.98
C THR A 185 -0.95 21.15 -3.82
N ALA A 186 -2.00 21.98 -3.67
CA ALA A 186 -3.37 21.47 -3.60
C ALA A 186 -3.81 20.76 -4.90
N ARG A 187 -3.33 21.23 -6.06
CA ARG A 187 -3.67 20.68 -7.38
C ARG A 187 -2.92 19.38 -7.70
N SER A 188 -1.63 19.35 -7.36
CA SER A 188 -0.72 18.22 -7.58
C SER A 188 -0.03 17.89 -6.25
N PRO A 189 -0.67 17.08 -5.38
CA PRO A 189 -0.12 16.74 -4.08
C PRO A 189 1.07 15.78 -4.19
N VAL A 190 2.07 16.00 -3.35
CA VAL A 190 3.18 15.07 -3.09
C VAL A 190 2.99 14.46 -1.71
N VAL A 191 2.64 13.18 -1.66
CA VAL A 191 2.38 12.44 -0.42
C VAL A 191 3.55 11.50 -0.16
N VAL A 192 4.10 11.55 1.05
CA VAL A 192 5.19 10.66 1.45
C VAL A 192 4.63 9.32 1.92
N VAL A 193 5.21 8.22 1.43
CA VAL A 193 4.89 6.85 1.85
C VAL A 193 6.08 6.26 2.58
N ASP A 194 5.92 5.96 3.86
CA ASP A 194 6.98 5.38 4.68
C ASP A 194 7.16 3.88 4.39
N GLN A 195 8.17 3.54 3.57
CA GLN A 195 8.60 2.17 3.32
C GLN A 195 9.72 1.70 4.27
N TRP A 196 10.20 2.59 5.14
CA TRP A 196 11.33 2.33 6.02
C TRP A 196 10.91 1.71 7.36
N THR A 197 9.90 2.29 8.02
CA THR A 197 9.56 1.91 9.39
C THR A 197 9.01 0.49 9.47
N GLY A 198 9.70 -0.35 10.25
CA GLY A 198 9.35 -1.76 10.45
C GLY A 198 9.91 -2.71 9.36
N PHE A 199 10.73 -2.18 8.44
CA PHE A 199 11.44 -2.96 7.45
C PHE A 199 12.84 -3.35 7.99
N SER A 200 13.19 -4.63 7.86
CA SER A 200 14.44 -5.21 8.34
C SER A 200 15.23 -5.70 7.14
N THR A 201 16.42 -5.14 6.92
CA THR A 201 17.28 -5.60 5.82
C THR A 201 17.61 -7.08 5.95
N ALA A 202 17.75 -7.62 7.17
CA ALA A 202 18.07 -9.03 7.37
C ALA A 202 16.90 -9.98 7.11
N ALA A 203 15.66 -9.56 7.41
CA ALA A 203 14.49 -10.43 7.32
C ALA A 203 13.69 -10.24 6.02
N ASP A 204 13.70 -9.02 5.47
CA ASP A 204 12.80 -8.59 4.40
C ASP A 204 13.54 -8.39 3.07
N THR A 205 14.85 -8.64 3.01
CA THR A 205 15.62 -8.65 1.76
C THR A 205 16.32 -10.00 1.58
N TYR A 206 16.77 -10.31 0.36
CA TYR A 206 17.59 -11.50 0.12
C TYR A 206 19.10 -11.19 -0.01
N ASP A 207 19.48 -9.94 -0.24
CA ASP A 207 20.88 -9.51 -0.44
C ASP A 207 21.28 -8.26 0.37
N GLY A 208 20.41 -7.82 1.29
CA GLY A 208 20.56 -6.59 2.05
C GLY A 208 19.94 -5.37 1.38
N VAL A 209 19.41 -5.48 0.16
CA VAL A 209 18.91 -4.34 -0.64
C VAL A 209 17.54 -4.63 -1.25
N HIS A 210 17.38 -5.73 -1.96
CA HIS A 210 16.18 -6.04 -2.73
C HIS A 210 15.18 -6.84 -1.88
N PRO A 211 13.89 -6.47 -1.89
CA PRO A 211 12.89 -7.14 -1.09
C PRO A 211 12.78 -8.63 -1.44
N ASN A 212 12.62 -9.45 -0.42
CA ASN A 212 12.12 -10.81 -0.59
C ASN A 212 10.57 -10.79 -0.46
N ALA A 213 9.92 -11.96 -0.46
CA ALA A 213 8.46 -12.04 -0.36
C ALA A 213 7.87 -11.32 0.87
N ALA A 214 8.56 -11.32 2.02
CA ALA A 214 8.10 -10.59 3.21
C ALA A 214 8.25 -9.08 3.06
N GLY A 215 9.37 -8.63 2.48
CA GLY A 215 9.58 -7.24 2.11
C GLY A 215 8.55 -6.73 1.11
N ASP A 216 8.25 -7.53 0.08
CA ASP A 216 7.23 -7.21 -0.92
C ASP A 216 5.85 -6.99 -0.30
N GLN A 217 5.47 -7.85 0.66
CA GLN A 217 4.20 -7.70 1.39
C GLN A 217 4.14 -6.40 2.19
N LYS A 218 5.24 -6.03 2.86
CA LYS A 218 5.34 -4.76 3.59
C LYS A 218 5.22 -3.58 2.63
N MET A 219 5.96 -3.62 1.52
CA MET A 219 5.92 -2.56 0.51
C MET A 219 4.53 -2.35 -0.07
N ALA A 220 3.86 -3.44 -0.49
CA ALA A 220 2.49 -3.40 -0.97
C ALA A 220 1.51 -2.87 0.10
N GLY A 221 1.69 -3.29 1.36
CA GLY A 221 0.86 -2.85 2.49
C GLY A 221 1.00 -1.36 2.83
N ARG A 222 2.15 -0.73 2.53
CA ARG A 222 2.35 0.72 2.70
C ARG A 222 1.83 1.51 1.50
N TRP A 223 2.01 1.00 0.28
CA TRP A 223 1.50 1.65 -0.93
C TRP A 223 -0.03 1.68 -0.98
N PHE A 224 -0.67 0.56 -0.63
CA PHE A 224 -2.11 0.38 -0.77
C PHE A 224 -2.95 1.50 -0.13
N PRO A 225 -2.85 1.81 1.18
CA PRO A 225 -3.68 2.87 1.78
C PRO A 225 -3.37 4.27 1.23
N ALA A 226 -2.13 4.54 0.82
CA ALA A 226 -1.77 5.83 0.23
C ALA A 226 -2.36 5.99 -1.18
N LEU A 227 -2.36 4.92 -1.98
CA LEU A 227 -2.90 4.92 -3.33
C LEU A 227 -4.43 5.01 -3.34
N THR A 228 -5.12 4.22 -2.52
CA THR A 228 -6.58 4.25 -2.45
C THR A 228 -7.11 5.60 -1.97
N ALA A 229 -6.39 6.29 -1.08
CA ALA A 229 -6.71 7.66 -0.69
C ALA A 229 -6.71 8.64 -1.88
N LEU A 230 -5.85 8.43 -2.89
CA LEU A 230 -5.81 9.26 -4.09
C LEU A 230 -6.84 8.87 -5.16
N LEU A 231 -7.22 7.60 -5.22
CA LEU A 231 -8.25 7.08 -6.13
C LEU A 231 -9.66 7.52 -5.70
N GLY A 232 -9.85 7.93 -4.45
CA GLY A 232 -11.17 8.19 -3.87
C GLY A 232 -11.86 6.87 -3.46
N ALA A 233 -13.01 6.96 -2.79
CA ALA A 233 -13.82 5.77 -2.54
C ALA A 233 -14.21 5.17 -3.90
N GLY A 234 -13.77 3.93 -4.20
CA GLY A 234 -14.15 3.25 -5.44
C GLY A 234 -15.68 3.15 -5.59
N PRO A 235 -16.21 2.74 -6.75
CA PRO A 235 -17.62 2.43 -6.88
C PRO A 235 -17.96 1.35 -5.85
N THR A 236 -18.55 1.80 -4.74
CA THR A 236 -19.16 0.93 -3.76
C THR A 236 -20.29 0.26 -4.52
N THR A 237 -20.15 -1.03 -4.83
CA THR A 237 -21.33 -1.88 -4.80
C THR A 237 -21.92 -1.65 -3.42
N SER A 238 -22.99 -0.86 -3.39
CA SER A 238 -23.72 -0.54 -2.17
C SER A 238 -23.92 -1.85 -1.41
N PRO A 239 -23.27 -2.07 -0.25
CA PRO A 239 -23.74 -3.14 0.60
C PRO A 239 -25.15 -2.71 0.99
N THR A 240 -26.14 -3.57 0.73
CA THR A 240 -27.45 -3.52 1.37
C THR A 240 -27.28 -2.97 2.78
N PRO A 241 -28.05 -1.96 3.23
CA PRO A 241 -27.74 -1.20 4.44
C PRO A 241 -27.46 -2.15 5.60
N THR A 242 -26.17 -2.36 5.88
CA THR A 242 -25.74 -3.11 7.04
C THR A 242 -25.94 -2.15 8.18
N VAL A 243 -27.00 -2.39 8.94
CA VAL A 243 -27.25 -1.80 10.25
C VAL A 243 -25.90 -1.67 10.96
N SER A 244 -25.55 -0.46 11.37
CA SER A 244 -24.41 -0.23 12.26
C SER A 244 -24.52 -1.25 13.40
N PRO A 245 -23.59 -2.22 13.55
CA PRO A 245 -23.67 -3.12 14.67
C PRO A 245 -23.40 -2.28 15.92
N THR A 246 -24.39 -2.26 16.81
CA THR A 246 -24.25 -1.89 18.21
C THR A 246 -22.90 -2.40 18.72
N PRO A 247 -22.10 -1.59 19.45
CA PRO A 247 -20.79 -2.01 19.94
C PRO A 247 -20.93 -3.34 20.69
N THR A 248 -20.39 -4.41 20.12
CA THR A 248 -20.25 -5.69 20.81
C THR A 248 -19.25 -5.46 21.95
N PRO A 249 -19.58 -5.85 23.19
CA PRO A 249 -18.77 -5.50 24.35
C PRO A 249 -17.35 -6.05 24.21
N THR A 250 -16.36 -5.15 24.32
CA THR A 250 -14.98 -5.51 24.60
C THR A 250 -14.99 -6.25 25.94
N VAL A 251 -14.65 -7.54 25.96
CA VAL A 251 -14.44 -8.25 27.22
C VAL A 251 -13.16 -7.70 27.82
N THR A 252 -13.29 -6.81 28.81
CA THR A 252 -12.17 -6.25 29.57
C THR A 252 -11.49 -7.39 30.34
N PRO A 253 -10.19 -7.69 30.09
CA PRO A 253 -9.42 -8.62 30.91
C PRO A 253 -9.28 -8.11 32.36
N PRO A 254 -8.93 -8.98 33.33
CA PRO A 254 -8.88 -8.62 34.75
C PRO A 254 -7.96 -7.42 35.02
N ALA A 255 -8.29 -6.64 36.06
CA ALA A 255 -7.51 -5.51 36.52
C ALA A 255 -6.08 -5.94 36.92
N GLY A 256 -5.12 -5.67 36.05
CA GLY A 256 -3.68 -5.73 36.31
C GLY A 256 -3.01 -4.47 35.78
N ASP A 257 -1.70 -4.35 35.99
CA ASP A 257 -0.89 -3.23 35.49
C ASP A 257 -0.64 -3.29 33.98
N CYS A 258 -1.26 -4.25 33.29
CA CYS A 258 -1.25 -4.36 31.84
C CYS A 258 -2.62 -4.72 31.27
N ALA A 259 -2.97 -4.09 30.13
CA ALA A 259 -4.10 -4.48 29.30
C ALA A 259 -3.62 -4.82 27.89
N ALA A 260 -4.23 -5.85 27.27
CA ALA A 260 -4.00 -6.18 25.87
C ALA A 260 -5.32 -6.24 25.09
N ALA A 261 -5.31 -5.72 23.87
CA ALA A 261 -6.45 -5.71 22.97
C ALA A 261 -6.08 -6.35 21.63
N TYR A 262 -6.90 -7.29 21.18
CA TYR A 262 -6.72 -8.02 19.91
C TYR A 262 -7.65 -7.47 18.85
N ARG A 263 -7.17 -7.38 17.61
CA ARG A 263 -8.03 -7.27 16.43
C ARG A 263 -7.48 -8.05 15.24
N THR A 264 -8.38 -8.52 14.40
CA THR A 264 -8.03 -9.01 13.07
C THR A 264 -7.96 -7.80 12.13
N VAL A 265 -6.80 -7.61 11.51
CA VAL A 265 -6.50 -6.46 10.64
C VAL A 265 -6.90 -6.77 9.20
N ASN A 266 -6.63 -8.00 8.74
CA ASN A 266 -7.00 -8.46 7.42
C ASN A 266 -7.27 -9.97 7.44
N GLN A 267 -8.04 -10.48 6.49
CA GLN A 267 -8.34 -11.91 6.37
C GLN A 267 -8.47 -12.31 4.89
N TRP A 268 -7.97 -13.49 4.55
CA TRP A 268 -8.00 -14.08 3.21
C TRP A 268 -8.34 -15.58 3.29
N PRO A 269 -8.64 -16.25 2.16
CA PRO A 269 -8.88 -17.69 2.16
C PRO A 269 -7.68 -18.45 2.76
N GLY A 270 -7.91 -19.12 3.89
CA GLY A 270 -6.90 -19.93 4.57
C GLY A 270 -5.98 -19.18 5.54
N GLY A 271 -6.09 -17.86 5.70
CA GLY A 271 -5.27 -17.12 6.66
C GLY A 271 -5.77 -15.74 7.03
N PHE A 272 -5.17 -15.15 8.05
CA PHE A 272 -5.49 -13.82 8.51
C PHE A 272 -4.29 -13.13 9.16
N GLN A 273 -4.35 -11.81 9.22
CA GLN A 273 -3.44 -10.96 9.96
C GLN A 273 -4.10 -10.51 11.27
N GLY A 274 -3.47 -10.84 12.38
CA GLY A 274 -3.87 -10.37 13.71
C GLY A 274 -2.92 -9.30 14.23
N GLU A 275 -3.44 -8.44 15.10
CA GLU A 275 -2.68 -7.40 15.78
C GLU A 275 -3.12 -7.34 17.25
N VAL A 276 -2.14 -7.16 18.13
CA VAL A 276 -2.35 -6.99 19.56
C VAL A 276 -1.70 -5.70 20.02
N THR A 277 -2.48 -4.85 20.69
CA THR A 277 -1.99 -3.65 21.37
C THR A 277 -1.86 -3.94 22.86
N VAL A 278 -0.67 -3.66 23.41
CA VAL A 278 -0.32 -3.83 24.81
C VAL A 278 -0.22 -2.45 25.45
N LYS A 279 -0.83 -2.26 26.63
CA LYS A 279 -0.85 -1.00 27.37
C LYS A 279 -0.40 -1.21 28.81
N ASN A 280 0.51 -0.36 29.29
CA ASN A 280 0.78 -0.24 30.72
C ASN A 280 -0.35 0.54 31.39
N THR A 281 -1.15 -0.12 32.22
CA THR A 281 -2.26 0.47 32.99
C THR A 281 -1.87 0.79 34.45
N GLY A 282 -0.67 0.41 34.87
CA GLY A 282 -0.12 0.74 36.19
C GLY A 282 0.40 2.17 36.29
N THR A 283 0.96 2.50 37.46
CA THR A 283 1.46 3.85 37.78
C THR A 283 2.98 4.01 37.70
N VAL A 284 3.71 2.91 37.39
CA VAL A 284 5.17 2.91 37.26
C VAL A 284 5.61 2.48 35.86
N PRO A 285 6.76 2.98 35.35
CA PRO A 285 7.34 2.47 34.11
C PRO A 285 7.65 0.98 34.19
N ARG A 286 7.49 0.29 33.06
CA ARG A 286 7.75 -1.15 32.89
C ARG A 286 8.83 -1.37 31.84
N SER A 287 9.62 -2.42 31.97
CA SER A 287 10.75 -2.72 31.07
C SER A 287 10.48 -3.84 30.07
N GLY A 288 9.43 -4.62 30.29
CA GLY A 288 8.96 -5.64 29.38
C GLY A 288 7.47 -5.92 29.51
N TRP A 289 6.97 -6.68 28.56
CA TRP A 289 5.60 -7.15 28.55
C TRP A 289 5.50 -8.52 27.90
N THR A 290 4.51 -9.28 28.34
CA THR A 290 4.15 -10.58 27.80
C THR A 290 2.64 -10.62 27.61
N ALA A 291 2.19 -10.93 26.40
CA ALA A 291 0.80 -11.17 26.04
C ALA A 291 0.57 -12.66 25.78
N GLY A 292 -0.57 -13.20 26.21
CA GLY A 292 -0.89 -14.62 26.02
C GLY A 292 -2.35 -14.84 25.65
N TRP A 293 -2.60 -15.76 24.71
CA TRP A 293 -3.95 -16.14 24.27
C TRP A 293 -3.97 -17.55 23.69
N ASP A 294 -5.17 -18.10 23.47
CA ASP A 294 -5.36 -19.42 22.87
C ASP A 294 -5.85 -19.35 21.42
N PHE A 295 -5.23 -20.14 20.57
CA PHE A 295 -5.61 -20.43 19.18
C PHE A 295 -5.87 -21.91 19.03
N ALA A 296 -7.14 -22.32 18.97
CA ALA A 296 -7.52 -23.73 18.85
C ALA A 296 -6.88 -24.40 17.60
N ASP A 297 -7.40 -24.09 16.42
CA ASP A 297 -7.01 -24.65 15.13
C ASP A 297 -6.09 -23.74 14.30
N ARG A 298 -5.91 -22.49 14.73
CA ARG A 298 -5.11 -21.47 14.03
C ARG A 298 -3.63 -21.62 14.34
N ARG A 299 -2.75 -21.43 13.34
CA ARG A 299 -1.29 -21.51 13.51
C ARG A 299 -0.59 -20.26 13.04
N ILE A 300 0.21 -19.67 13.90
CA ILE A 300 1.01 -18.49 13.57
C ILE A 300 2.19 -18.93 12.72
N SER A 301 2.32 -18.35 11.54
CA SER A 301 3.41 -18.62 10.61
C SER A 301 4.47 -17.52 10.64
N GLN A 302 4.09 -16.28 10.97
CA GLN A 302 4.98 -15.13 11.03
C GLN A 302 4.52 -14.17 12.11
N SER A 303 5.46 -13.45 12.73
CA SER A 303 5.17 -12.37 13.68
C SER A 303 6.20 -11.26 13.56
N TRP A 304 5.84 -10.05 13.99
CA TRP A 304 6.72 -8.88 14.03
C TRP A 304 6.45 -8.05 15.27
N ASN A 305 7.46 -7.29 15.72
CA ASN A 305 7.43 -6.48 16.95
C ASN A 305 7.13 -7.28 18.24
N ALA A 306 7.21 -8.60 18.18
CA ALA A 306 7.15 -9.50 19.33
C ALA A 306 7.92 -10.79 19.01
N THR A 307 8.43 -11.45 20.03
CA THR A 307 8.84 -12.86 19.93
C THR A 307 7.64 -13.72 20.29
N VAL A 308 7.07 -14.40 19.30
CA VAL A 308 5.87 -15.23 19.46
C VAL A 308 6.25 -16.70 19.47
N THR A 309 5.78 -17.43 20.49
CA THR A 309 5.84 -18.89 20.55
C THR A 309 4.42 -19.46 20.61
N GLN A 310 4.21 -20.59 19.92
CA GLN A 310 2.95 -21.31 19.95
C GLN A 310 3.20 -22.78 20.27
N ALA A 311 2.64 -23.27 21.37
CA ALA A 311 2.72 -24.66 21.80
C ALA A 311 1.30 -25.23 21.93
N GLY A 312 0.93 -26.12 21.02
CA GLY A 312 -0.46 -26.57 20.91
C GLY A 312 -1.40 -25.39 20.59
N SER A 313 -2.38 -25.14 21.46
CA SER A 313 -3.26 -23.97 21.33
C SER A 313 -2.69 -22.69 21.95
N ALA A 314 -1.77 -22.80 22.90
CA ALA A 314 -1.31 -21.65 23.67
C ALA A 314 -0.32 -20.82 22.87
N VAL A 315 -0.60 -19.53 22.74
CA VAL A 315 0.28 -18.52 22.13
C VAL A 315 0.80 -17.58 23.20
N THR A 316 2.11 -17.33 23.20
CA THR A 316 2.76 -16.34 24.06
C THR A 316 3.57 -15.39 23.19
N ALA A 317 3.43 -14.09 23.42
CA ALA A 317 4.16 -13.03 22.74
C ALA A 317 4.91 -12.18 23.77
N GLY A 318 6.23 -12.16 23.69
CA GLY A 318 7.09 -11.26 24.47
C GLY A 318 7.54 -10.05 23.66
N ASN A 319 7.90 -8.96 24.34
CA ASN A 319 8.43 -7.78 23.67
C ASN A 319 9.68 -8.07 22.83
N ALA A 320 9.82 -7.36 21.71
CA ALA A 320 11.09 -7.24 21.02
C ALA A 320 12.05 -6.37 21.85
N ALA A 321 13.35 -6.42 21.51
CA ALA A 321 14.39 -5.70 22.25
C ALA A 321 14.15 -4.18 22.35
N TRP A 322 13.43 -3.59 21.39
CA TRP A 322 13.23 -2.14 21.28
C TRP A 322 11.88 -1.63 21.78
N ASN A 323 10.92 -2.50 22.09
CA ASN A 323 9.55 -2.08 22.45
C ASN A 323 9.07 -2.61 23.80
N GLY A 324 9.98 -3.07 24.67
CA GLY A 324 9.64 -3.51 26.03
C GLY A 324 9.34 -2.39 27.02
N SER A 325 9.98 -1.22 26.86
CA SER A 325 9.83 -0.10 27.78
C SER A 325 8.50 0.63 27.58
N LEU A 326 7.65 0.66 28.61
CA LEU A 326 6.34 1.32 28.60
C LEU A 326 6.16 2.18 29.85
N ALA A 327 6.11 3.51 29.66
CA ALA A 327 5.68 4.44 30.70
C ALA A 327 4.21 4.20 31.11
N PRO A 328 3.76 4.66 32.29
CA PRO A 328 2.35 4.62 32.67
C PRO A 328 1.44 5.19 31.57
N GLY A 329 0.44 4.42 31.14
CA GLY A 329 -0.50 4.80 30.09
C GLY A 329 0.01 4.61 28.65
N ALA A 330 1.30 4.30 28.45
CA ALA A 330 1.87 4.08 27.12
C ALA A 330 1.44 2.74 26.51
N THR A 331 1.47 2.67 25.19
CA THR A 331 1.07 1.50 24.41
C THR A 331 2.16 1.09 23.43
N THR A 332 2.19 -0.21 23.10
CA THR A 332 2.89 -0.73 21.93
C THR A 332 2.02 -1.74 21.20
N THR A 333 2.39 -2.06 19.97
CA THR A 333 1.62 -2.93 19.10
C THR A 333 2.53 -3.92 18.38
N PHE A 334 2.07 -5.16 18.30
CA PHE A 334 2.70 -6.20 17.51
C PHE A 334 1.66 -6.91 16.65
N GLY A 335 2.13 -7.59 15.59
CA GLY A 335 1.25 -8.31 14.69
C GLY A 335 1.80 -9.65 14.27
N PHE A 336 0.95 -10.44 13.66
CA PHE A 336 1.28 -11.77 13.18
C PHE A 336 0.37 -12.18 12.03
N VAL A 337 0.83 -13.17 11.26
CA VAL A 337 0.03 -13.89 10.28
C VAL A 337 -0.23 -15.28 10.81
N ALA A 338 -1.47 -15.74 10.71
CA ALA A 338 -1.88 -17.08 11.11
C ALA A 338 -2.80 -17.74 10.09
N SER A 339 -2.80 -19.07 10.06
CA SER A 339 -3.73 -19.86 9.27
C SER A 339 -5.15 -19.86 9.85
N GLY A 340 -6.14 -20.09 8.98
CA GLY A 340 -7.54 -20.23 9.36
C GLY A 340 -8.34 -18.91 9.33
N ASN A 341 -9.42 -18.87 10.11
CA ASN A 341 -10.31 -17.70 10.20
C ASN A 341 -9.87 -16.79 11.36
N GLY A 342 -9.82 -15.47 11.15
CA GLY A 342 -9.46 -14.48 12.17
C GLY A 342 -10.57 -14.20 13.19
N SER A 343 -11.75 -14.81 13.04
CA SER A 343 -12.91 -14.64 13.92
C SER A 343 -13.34 -15.98 14.56
N PRO A 344 -13.75 -15.99 15.86
CA PRO A 344 -13.78 -14.86 16.79
C PRO A 344 -12.38 -14.45 17.27
N ALA A 345 -12.26 -13.21 17.74
CA ALA A 345 -11.05 -12.71 18.40
C ALA A 345 -10.89 -13.38 19.79
N PRO A 346 -9.68 -13.88 20.15
CA PRO A 346 -9.45 -14.44 21.46
C PRO A 346 -9.35 -13.34 22.53
N ALA A 347 -9.60 -13.70 23.78
CA ALA A 347 -9.19 -12.87 24.90
C ALA A 347 -7.67 -12.93 25.06
N VAL A 348 -7.04 -11.77 25.27
CA VAL A 348 -5.58 -11.67 25.45
C VAL A 348 -5.28 -11.27 26.88
N SER A 349 -4.56 -12.15 27.59
CA SER A 349 -3.96 -11.85 28.87
C SER A 349 -2.70 -10.99 28.69
N CYS A 350 -2.38 -10.14 29.67
CA CYS A 350 -1.14 -9.38 29.66
C CYS A 350 -0.49 -9.32 31.04
N THR A 351 0.84 -9.37 31.05
CA THR A 351 1.67 -9.06 32.21
C THR A 351 2.81 -8.12 31.81
N THR A 352 3.25 -7.26 32.72
CA THR A 352 4.41 -6.36 32.53
C THR A 352 5.50 -6.68 33.55
N GLY A 353 6.76 -6.71 33.10
CA GLY A 353 7.95 -7.06 33.87
C GLY A 353 8.97 -5.93 33.96
#